data_AF-A0A818TAC9-F1
#
_entry.id   AF-A0A818TAC9-F1
#
_cell.length_a   1.000
_cell.length_b   1.000
_cell.length_c   1.000
_cell.angle_alpha   90.00
_cell.angle_beta   90.00
_cell.angle_gamma   90.00
#
_symmetry.space_group_name_H-M   'P 1'
#
loop_
_entity.id
_entity.type
_entity.pdbx_description
1 polymer ?
#
loop_
_entity_poly.entity_id
_entity_poly.type
_entity_poly.pdbx_seq_one_letter_code
_entity_poly.pdbx_strand_id
1 'polypeptide(L)'
;MSTLSLIYRYGGLTLLTLGSVSSILNLLVFTSSTLRKNPCAICFIAMSIIDLLYLYLSLLLTIFQNGFNMNIGSTNLVFCRSFYYLGLILGALGPTYLIVASIDRTLVTSRN
;
A
#
# COMPACT_ATOMS: atom_id res chain seq x y z
N MET A 1 -20.69 -8.37 21.68
CA MET A 1 -19.65 -7.44 21.18
C MET A 1 -18.45 -8.29 20.82
N SER A 2 -18.33 -8.67 19.56
CA SER A 2 -17.52 -9.81 19.12
C SER A 2 -16.02 -9.47 19.19
N THR A 3 -15.19 -10.34 19.76
CA THR A 3 -13.70 -10.22 19.80
C THR A 3 -13.07 -9.85 18.45
N LEU A 4 -13.72 -10.23 17.35
CA LEU A 4 -13.33 -9.87 15.99
C LEU A 4 -13.25 -8.35 15.75
N SER A 5 -14.19 -7.55 16.25
CA SER A 5 -14.19 -6.10 16.02
C SER A 5 -13.08 -5.38 16.78
N LEU A 6 -12.68 -5.91 17.94
CA LEU A 6 -11.51 -5.45 18.69
C LEU A 6 -10.21 -5.71 17.92
N ILE A 7 -10.06 -6.88 17.31
CA ILE A 7 -8.89 -7.24 16.50
C ILE A 7 -8.80 -6.32 15.27
N TYR A 8 -9.89 -6.10 14.55
CA TYR A 8 -9.88 -5.19 13.40
C TYR A 8 -9.61 -3.74 13.79
N ARG A 9 -10.09 -3.29 14.94
CA ARG A 9 -9.91 -1.91 15.40
C ARG A 9 -8.49 -1.66 15.90
N TYR A 10 -7.96 -2.51 16.77
CA TYR A 10 -6.59 -2.35 17.28
C TYR A 10 -5.54 -2.79 16.26
N GLY A 11 -5.72 -3.94 15.62
CA GLY A 11 -4.82 -4.45 14.59
C GLY A 11 -4.80 -3.60 13.32
N GLY A 12 -5.96 -3.07 12.92
CA GLY A 12 -6.03 -2.11 11.81
C GLY A 12 -5.32 -0.80 12.12
N LEU A 13 -5.50 -0.26 13.33
CA LEU A 13 -4.82 0.99 13.74
C LEU A 13 -3.30 0.81 13.80
N THR A 14 -2.81 -0.31 14.35
CA THR A 14 -1.36 -0.57 14.41
C THR A 14 -0.77 -0.75 13.03
N LEU A 15 -1.43 -1.49 12.12
CA LEU A 15 -0.98 -1.61 10.72
C LEU A 15 -0.95 -0.26 10.02
N LEU A 16 -1.95 0.61 10.26
CA LEU A 16 -2.00 1.93 9.65
C LEU A 16 -0.83 2.81 10.10
N THR A 17 -0.52 2.80 11.41
CA THR A 17 0.61 3.57 11.95
C THR A 17 1.96 3.05 11.44
N LEU A 18 2.18 1.73 11.49
CA LEU A 18 3.42 1.10 11.01
C LEU A 18 3.60 1.28 9.51
N GLY A 19 2.53 1.12 8.73
CA GLY A 19 2.54 1.33 7.29
C GLY A 19 2.87 2.77 6.91
N SER A 20 2.24 3.74 7.58
CA SER A 20 2.52 5.16 7.38
C SER A 20 3.98 5.49 7.70
N VAL A 21 4.50 5.02 8.84
CA VAL A 21 5.89 5.20 9.24
C VAL A 21 6.85 4.59 8.21
N SER A 22 6.56 3.37 7.74
CA SER A 22 7.37 2.67 6.75
C SER A 22 7.43 3.42 5.42
N SER A 23 6.30 3.91 4.92
CA SER A 23 6.27 4.69 3.67
C SER A 23 6.98 6.04 3.81
N ILE A 24 6.91 6.70 4.96
CA ILE A 24 7.64 7.95 5.23
C ILE A 24 9.14 7.70 5.26
N LEU A 25 9.59 6.64 5.95
CA LEU A 25 10.99 6.22 5.97
C LEU A 25 11.51 5.90 4.57
N ASN A 26 10.74 5.14 3.77
CA ASN A 26 11.10 4.87 2.38
C ASN A 26 11.21 6.16 1.56
N LEU A 27 10.23 7.06 1.65
CA LEU A 27 10.29 8.35 0.97
C LEU A 27 11.53 9.15 1.37
N LEU A 28 11.88 9.18 2.66
CA LEU A 28 13.05 9.89 3.17
C LEU A 28 14.36 9.28 2.64
N VAL A 29 14.48 7.96 2.68
CA VAL A 29 15.65 7.23 2.16
C VAL A 29 15.83 7.45 0.67
N PHE A 30 14.75 7.33 -0.12
CA PHE A 30 14.82 7.48 -1.58
C PHE A 30 14.85 8.94 -2.06
N THR A 31 14.49 9.91 -1.21
CA THR A 31 14.66 11.35 -1.47
C THR A 31 16.11 11.80 -1.35
N SER A 32 16.98 10.99 -0.72
CA SER A 32 18.41 11.31 -0.61
C SER A 32 19.05 11.39 -2.01
N SER A 33 19.73 12.52 -2.27
CA SER A 33 20.28 12.90 -3.59
C SER A 33 21.24 11.87 -4.19
N THR A 34 21.81 11.01 -3.35
CA THR A 34 22.78 9.98 -3.74
C THR A 34 22.14 8.81 -4.51
N LEU A 35 20.86 8.52 -4.31
CA LEU A 35 20.16 7.36 -4.90
C LEU A 35 19.34 7.70 -6.17
N ARG A 36 19.13 8.99 -6.45
CA ARG A 36 18.30 9.47 -7.57
C ARG A 36 18.88 9.21 -8.97
N LYS A 37 20.14 8.75 -9.06
CA LYS A 37 20.80 8.36 -10.31
C LYS A 37 20.33 7.00 -10.84
N ASN A 38 19.74 6.14 -10.00
CA ASN A 38 19.32 4.81 -10.42
C ASN A 38 17.81 4.80 -10.75
N PRO A 39 17.40 4.28 -11.92
CA PRO A 39 15.98 4.17 -12.29
C PRO A 39 15.20 3.28 -11.29
N CYS A 40 15.88 2.32 -10.66
CA CYS A 40 15.36 1.50 -9.57
C CYS A 40 14.81 2.33 -8.39
N ALA A 41 15.43 3.47 -8.03
CA ALA A 41 14.96 4.30 -6.91
C ALA A 41 13.60 4.94 -7.19
N ILE A 42 13.32 5.29 -8.45
CA ILE A 42 12.03 5.87 -8.87
C ILE A 42 10.92 4.83 -8.74
N CYS A 43 11.21 3.56 -9.09
CA CYS A 43 10.26 2.46 -8.94
C CYS A 43 9.90 2.21 -7.47
N PHE A 44 10.87 2.29 -6.56
CA PHE A 44 10.63 2.16 -5.12
C PHE A 44 9.82 3.32 -4.52
N ILE A 45 10.01 4.55 -5.00
CA ILE A 45 9.18 5.70 -4.61
C ILE A 45 7.74 5.47 -5.07
N ALA A 46 7.55 5.10 -6.35
CA ALA A 46 6.22 4.81 -6.89
C ALA A 46 5.54 3.69 -6.10
N MET A 47 6.25 2.59 -5.82
CA MET A 47 5.75 1.50 -4.99
C MET A 47 5.31 1.97 -3.60
N SER A 48 6.13 2.80 -2.93
CA SER A 48 5.83 3.29 -1.58
C SER A 48 4.58 4.19 -1.54
N ILE A 49 4.33 4.97 -2.61
CA ILE A 49 3.13 5.78 -2.76
C ILE A 49 1.90 4.88 -2.98
N ILE A 50 2.01 3.88 -3.84
CA ILE A 50 0.92 2.92 -4.11
C ILE A 50 0.58 2.12 -2.85
N ASP A 51 1.58 1.66 -2.09
CA ASP A 51 1.39 0.91 -0.85
C ASP A 51 0.69 1.76 0.22
N LEU A 52 1.09 3.04 0.35
CA LEU A 52 0.44 3.99 1.25
C LEU A 52 -1.03 4.19 0.83
N LEU A 53 -1.29 4.40 -0.46
CA LEU A 53 -2.65 4.58 -0.97
C LEU A 53 -3.50 3.31 -0.77
N TYR A 54 -2.92 2.12 -0.94
CA TYR A 54 -3.58 0.84 -0.67
C TYR A 54 -3.94 0.69 0.81
N LEU A 55 -3.01 0.99 1.71
CA LEU A 55 -3.24 0.96 3.15
C LEU A 55 -4.38 1.89 3.55
N TYR A 56 -4.39 3.12 3.05
CA TYR A 56 -5.45 4.08 3.38
C TYR A 56 -6.80 3.71 2.76
N LEU A 57 -6.85 3.15 1.55
CA LEU A 57 -8.13 2.78 0.92
C LEU A 57 -8.68 1.46 1.48
N SER A 58 -7.89 0.38 1.47
CA SER A 58 -8.36 -0.96 1.86
C SER A 58 -8.50 -1.12 3.36
N LEU A 59 -7.51 -0.67 4.13
CA LEU A 59 -7.50 -0.89 5.58
C LEU A 59 -8.53 -0.01 6.29
N LEU A 60 -8.65 1.26 5.88
CA LEU A 60 -9.62 2.19 6.46
C LEU A 60 -11.06 1.74 6.19
N LEU A 61 -11.35 1.26 4.97
CA LEU A 61 -12.65 0.70 4.64
C LEU A 61 -12.97 -0.54 5.49
N THR A 62 -11.99 -1.42 5.69
CA THR A 62 -12.12 -2.63 6.50
C THR A 62 -12.36 -2.29 7.99
N ILE A 63 -11.65 -1.30 8.53
CA ILE A 63 -11.86 -0.81 9.90
C ILE A 63 -13.26 -0.21 10.05
N PHE A 64 -13.75 0.52 9.06
CA PHE A 64 -15.07 1.15 9.11
C PHE A 64 -16.20 0.12 9.04
N GLN A 65 -16.08 -0.87 8.13
CA GLN A 65 -17.07 -1.94 7.97
C GLN A 65 -17.06 -2.88 9.18
N ASN A 66 -15.90 -3.43 9.56
CA ASN A 66 -15.81 -4.49 10.56
C ASN A 66 -15.69 -3.95 12.00
N GLY A 67 -15.08 -2.78 12.16
CA GLY A 67 -14.85 -2.15 13.47
C GLY A 67 -16.03 -1.30 13.96
N PHE A 68 -16.70 -0.57 13.05
CA PHE A 68 -17.82 0.32 13.39
C PHE A 68 -19.20 -0.18 12.94
N ASN A 69 -19.27 -1.34 12.27
CA ASN A 69 -20.51 -1.92 11.74
C ASN A 69 -21.28 -0.97 10.80
N MET A 70 -20.59 0.01 10.21
CA MET A 70 -21.18 0.93 9.23
C MET A 70 -21.03 0.32 7.84
N ASN A 71 -22.14 -0.25 7.33
CA ASN A 71 -22.23 -0.75 5.97
C ASN A 71 -22.26 0.40 4.95
N ILE A 72 -21.11 1.03 4.71
CA ILE A 72 -20.94 1.98 3.60
C ILE A 72 -21.27 1.28 2.26
N GLY A 73 -21.02 -0.03 2.17
CA GLY A 73 -21.32 -0.84 0.99
C GLY A 73 -22.82 -1.00 0.69
N SER A 74 -23.70 -0.92 1.70
CA SER A 74 -25.15 -0.95 1.47
C SER A 74 -25.71 0.42 1.09
N THR A 75 -24.94 1.49 1.28
CA THR A 75 -25.36 2.85 0.95
C THR A 75 -25.16 3.15 -0.54
N ASN A 76 -24.05 2.66 -1.12
CA ASN A 76 -23.77 2.77 -2.56
C ASN A 76 -22.94 1.58 -3.09
N LEU A 77 -23.59 0.68 -3.82
CA LEU A 77 -22.96 -0.49 -4.46
C LEU A 77 -21.81 -0.13 -5.42
N VAL A 78 -21.94 1.00 -6.12
CA VAL A 78 -20.92 1.51 -7.05
C VAL A 78 -19.64 1.86 -6.31
N PHE A 79 -19.77 2.54 -5.16
CA PHE A 79 -18.63 2.93 -4.32
C PHE A 79 -17.92 1.68 -3.79
N CYS A 80 -18.68 0.70 -3.27
CA CYS A 80 -18.14 -0.58 -2.80
C CYS A 80 -17.34 -1.31 -3.87
N ARG A 81 -17.87 -1.42 -5.09
CA ARG A 81 -17.18 -2.07 -6.21
C ARG A 81 -15.92 -1.31 -6.62
N SER A 82 -16.01 0.02 -6.74
CA SER A 82 -14.87 0.85 -7.14
C SER A 82 -13.69 0.69 -6.16
N PHE A 83 -13.96 0.69 -4.86
CA PHE A 83 -12.96 0.49 -3.82
C PHE A 83 -12.33 -0.91 -3.85
N TYR A 84 -13.15 -1.95 -4.07
CA TYR A 84 -12.64 -3.30 -4.21
C TYR A 84 -11.71 -3.45 -5.42
N TYR A 85 -12.11 -2.91 -6.58
CA TYR A 85 -11.26 -2.94 -7.77
C TYR A 85 -9.99 -2.11 -7.60
N LEU A 86 -10.07 -0.91 -7.00
CA LEU A 86 -8.90 -0.11 -6.65
C LEU A 86 -7.98 -0.90 -5.73
N GLY A 87 -8.49 -1.46 -4.64
CA GLY A 87 -7.70 -2.28 -3.73
C GLY A 87 -6.98 -3.42 -4.45
N LEU A 88 -7.67 -4.14 -5.32
CA LEU A 88 -7.08 -5.24 -6.10
C LEU A 88 -5.97 -4.75 -7.05
N ILE A 89 -6.20 -3.65 -7.78
CA ILE A 89 -5.21 -3.06 -8.69
C ILE A 89 -3.99 -2.58 -7.90
N LEU A 90 -4.18 -1.83 -6.81
CA LEU A 90 -3.09 -1.33 -5.99
C LEU A 90 -2.30 -2.46 -5.32
N GLY A 91 -2.97 -3.52 -4.85
CA GLY A 91 -2.33 -4.69 -4.29
C GLY A 91 -1.49 -5.47 -5.31
N ALA A 92 -1.88 -5.46 -6.59
CA ALA A 92 -1.10 -6.05 -7.68
C ALA A 92 0.06 -5.14 -8.13
N LEU A 93 -0.13 -3.82 -8.07
CA LEU A 93 0.89 -2.86 -8.52
C LEU A 93 2.17 -2.94 -7.67
N GLY A 94 2.05 -3.06 -6.34
CA GLY A 94 3.20 -3.20 -5.42
C GLY A 94 4.25 -4.25 -5.87
N PRO A 95 3.88 -5.55 -5.98
CA PRO A 95 4.80 -6.59 -6.43
C PRO A 95 5.26 -6.41 -7.89
N THR A 96 4.44 -5.84 -8.78
CA THR A 96 4.89 -5.57 -10.15
C THR A 96 6.05 -4.58 -10.21
N TYR A 97 6.04 -3.53 -9.39
CA TYR A 97 7.17 -2.59 -9.28
C TYR A 97 8.43 -3.26 -8.71
N LEU A 98 8.29 -4.19 -7.74
CA LEU A 98 9.42 -4.99 -7.25
C LEU A 98 10.03 -5.89 -8.33
N ILE A 99 9.19 -6.51 -9.17
CA ILE A 99 9.64 -7.37 -10.26
C ILE A 99 10.41 -6.52 -11.28
N VAL A 100 9.88 -5.37 -11.68
CA VAL A 100 10.55 -4.45 -12.61
C VAL A 100 11.88 -3.95 -12.02
N ALA A 101 11.91 -3.59 -10.74
CA ALA A 101 13.12 -3.18 -10.06
C ALA A 101 14.20 -4.29 -10.01
N SER A 102 13.77 -5.55 -9.85
CA SER A 102 14.66 -6.70 -9.85
C SER A 102 15.26 -6.95 -11.23
N ILE A 103 14.44 -6.84 -12.29
CA ILE A 103 14.87 -6.97 -13.68
C ILE A 103 15.87 -5.87 -14.06
N ASP A 104 15.58 -4.62 -13.68
CA ASP A 104 16.50 -3.49 -13.94
C ASP A 104 17.88 -3.75 -13.32
N ARG A 105 17.90 -4.24 -12.08
CA ARG A 105 19.16 -4.58 -11.39
C ARG A 105 19.90 -5.74 -12.05
N THR A 106 19.20 -6.80 -12.48
CA THR A 106 19.85 -7.95 -13.13
C THR A 106 20.42 -7.58 -14.50
N LEU A 107 19.74 -6.74 -15.29
CA LEU A 107 20.29 -6.24 -16.56
C LEU A 107 21.55 -5.39 -16.36
N VAL A 108 21.58 -4.54 -15.32
CA VAL A 108 22.77 -3.74 -15.02
C VAL A 108 23.95 -4.61 -14.59
N THR A 109 23.72 -5.66 -13.79
CA THR A 109 24.77 -6.59 -13.35
C THR A 109 25.22 -7.54 -14.47
N SER A 110 24.34 -7.92 -15.39
CA SER A 110 24.62 -8.85 -16.48
C SER A 110 25.44 -8.23 -17.63
N ARG A 111 25.76 -6.94 -17.54
CA ARG A 111 26.60 -6.25 -18.53
C ARG A 111 28.08 -6.63 -18.33
N ASN A 112 28.39 -7.88 -18.68
CA ASN A 112 29.72 -8.46 -18.87
C ASN A 112 29.80 -9.04 -20.29
#